data_AF-A0AAF5I453-F1
#
_entry.id   AF-A0AAF5I453-F1
#
_cell.length_a   1.000
_cell.length_b   1.000
_cell.length_c   1.000
_cell.angle_alpha   90.00
_cell.angle_beta   90.00
_cell.angle_gamma   90.00
#
_symmetry.space_group_name_H-M   'P 1'
#
loop_
_entity.id
_entity.type
_entity.pdbx_description
1 polymer ?
#
loop_
_entity_poly.entity_id
_entity_poly.type
_entity_poly.pdbx_seq_one_letter_code
_entity_poly.pdbx_strand_id
1 'polypeptide(L)'
;FKRGTNATKTTQNINEAFGEDVVSTSTVQRWFKKFNEGNENLENEDRGRPCSTVDNDELRAVVEADPRQTLGQLAEALNLDKWIPHELNDYQKNRRFEICSSLILRNKNDPFLDRIVTCDEKWILYDNRKRSGQWLDINEAPKSFSKTST
;
A
#
# COMPACT_ATOMS: atom_id res chain seq x y z
N PHE A 1 -2.84 29.37 -26.32
CA PHE A 1 -2.12 29.50 -27.61
C PHE A 1 -3.06 29.60 -28.82
N LYS A 2 -3.86 28.56 -29.13
CA LYS A 2 -4.74 28.46 -30.33
C LYS A 2 -5.78 29.59 -30.52
N ARG A 3 -6.26 30.21 -29.43
CA ARG A 3 -7.18 31.39 -29.48
C ARG A 3 -6.45 32.74 -29.42
N GLY A 4 -5.13 32.77 -29.48
CA GLY A 4 -4.33 34.00 -29.37
C GLY A 4 -4.35 34.66 -27.97
N THR A 5 -4.88 34.01 -26.93
CA THR A 5 -4.85 34.54 -25.56
C THR A 5 -3.48 34.35 -24.91
N ASN A 6 -3.06 35.32 -24.09
CA ASN A 6 -1.82 35.22 -23.31
C ASN A 6 -2.01 34.36 -22.05
N ALA A 7 -0.91 33.96 -21.41
CA ALA A 7 -0.94 33.08 -20.23
C ALA A 7 -1.67 33.72 -19.04
N THR A 8 -1.51 35.03 -18.81
CA THR A 8 -2.15 35.76 -17.72
C THR A 8 -3.67 35.75 -17.85
N LYS A 9 -4.19 36.12 -19.02
CA LYS A 9 -5.64 36.10 -19.31
C LYS A 9 -6.20 34.69 -19.23
N THR A 10 -5.43 33.70 -19.68
CA THR A 10 -5.85 32.30 -19.57
C THR A 10 -5.91 31.84 -18.11
N THR A 11 -4.95 32.25 -17.28
CA THR A 11 -4.96 31.97 -15.83
C THR A 11 -6.17 32.60 -15.15
N GLN A 12 -6.44 33.87 -15.44
CA GLN A 12 -7.61 34.58 -14.92
C GLN A 12 -8.91 33.88 -15.34
N ASN A 13 -9.09 33.57 -16.62
CA ASN A 13 -10.28 32.87 -17.11
C ASN A 13 -10.46 31.49 -16.44
N ILE A 14 -9.37 30.77 -16.16
CA ILE A 14 -9.42 29.47 -15.48
C ILE A 14 -9.88 29.66 -14.03
N ASN A 15 -9.26 30.58 -13.28
CA ASN A 15 -9.60 30.79 -11.88
C ASN A 15 -11.02 31.39 -11.74
N GLU A 16 -11.47 32.25 -12.66
CA GLU A 16 -12.85 32.74 -12.69
C GLU A 16 -13.88 31.61 -12.93
N ALA A 17 -13.53 30.64 -13.78
CA ALA A 17 -14.45 29.54 -14.13
C ALA A 17 -14.48 28.40 -13.09
N PHE A 18 -13.35 28.11 -12.44
CA PHE A 18 -13.19 26.91 -11.60
C PHE A 18 -12.93 27.19 -10.11
N GLY A 19 -12.66 28.44 -9.73
CA GLY A 19 -12.39 28.84 -8.35
C GLY A 19 -11.13 29.69 -8.21
N GLU A 20 -11.08 30.49 -7.16
CA GLU A 20 -9.91 31.32 -6.85
C GLU A 20 -8.67 30.43 -6.60
N ASP A 21 -7.54 30.82 -7.19
CA ASP A 21 -6.23 30.15 -7.07
C ASP A 21 -6.14 28.67 -7.50
N VAL A 22 -7.01 28.20 -8.40
CA VAL A 22 -6.93 26.82 -8.95
C VAL A 22 -5.63 26.57 -9.73
N VAL A 23 -5.16 27.55 -10.50
CA VAL A 23 -3.91 27.45 -11.25
C VAL A 23 -3.08 28.71 -11.09
N SER A 24 -1.76 28.55 -10.94
CA SER A 24 -0.81 29.66 -10.95
C SER A 24 -0.46 30.08 -12.39
N THR A 25 -0.14 31.37 -12.58
CA THR A 25 0.38 31.90 -13.85
C THR A 25 1.62 31.15 -14.32
N SER A 26 2.50 30.73 -13.41
CA SER A 26 3.70 29.95 -13.71
C SER A 26 3.37 28.58 -14.32
N THR A 27 2.31 27.93 -13.84
CA THR A 27 1.85 26.63 -14.37
C THR A 27 1.29 26.80 -15.78
N VAL A 28 0.46 27.82 -16.01
CA VAL A 28 -0.10 28.12 -17.35
C VAL A 28 1.02 28.48 -18.34
N GLN A 29 2.02 29.25 -17.93
CA GLN A 29 3.19 29.56 -18.76
C GLN A 29 3.99 28.30 -19.14
N ARG A 30 4.22 27.38 -18.18
CA ARG A 30 4.90 26.10 -18.44
C ARG A 30 4.13 25.26 -19.46
N TRP A 31 2.81 25.19 -19.34
CA TRP A 31 1.95 24.49 -20.31
C TRP A 31 1.94 25.16 -21.69
N PHE A 32 1.89 26.50 -21.74
CA PHE A 32 1.99 27.24 -23.01
C PHE A 32 3.31 26.95 -23.73
N LYS A 33 4.43 26.91 -23.01
CA LYS A 33 5.73 26.55 -23.58
C LYS A 33 5.69 25.12 -24.16
N LYS A 34 5.20 24.15 -23.38
CA LYS A 34 5.06 22.74 -23.81
C LYS A 34 4.19 22.62 -25.08
N PHE A 35 3.08 23.36 -25.15
CA PHE A 35 2.20 23.37 -26.32
C PHE A 35 2.83 24.06 -27.55
N ASN A 36 3.61 25.12 -27.36
CA ASN A 36 4.30 25.79 -28.47
C ASN A 36 5.43 24.95 -29.07
N GLU A 37 6.00 24.04 -28.28
CA GLU A 37 6.99 23.04 -28.70
C GLU A 37 6.34 21.84 -29.42
N GLY A 38 5.01 21.85 -29.61
CA GLY A 38 4.26 20.79 -30.30
C GLY A 38 3.84 19.61 -29.41
N ASN A 39 4.15 19.65 -28.10
CA ASN A 39 3.77 18.60 -27.16
C ASN A 39 2.40 18.89 -26.55
N GLU A 40 1.35 18.30 -27.14
CA GLU A 40 -0.04 18.41 -26.65
C GLU A 40 -0.40 17.35 -25.60
N ASN A 41 0.56 16.57 -25.08
CA ASN A 41 0.29 15.53 -24.09
C ASN A 41 -0.04 16.14 -22.71
N LEU A 42 -1.22 15.80 -22.19
CA LEU A 42 -1.74 16.25 -20.89
C LEU A 42 -1.35 15.33 -19.72
N GLU A 43 -0.83 14.14 -20.00
CA GLU A 43 -0.43 13.20 -18.96
C GLU A 43 0.80 13.71 -18.19
N ASN A 44 0.88 13.33 -16.92
CA ASN A 44 2.07 13.56 -16.11
C ASN A 44 3.24 12.77 -16.71
N GLU A 45 4.38 13.43 -16.86
CA GLU A 45 5.63 12.73 -17.16
C GLU A 45 5.99 11.80 -16.01
N ASP A 46 6.63 10.68 -16.33
CA ASP A 46 7.12 9.73 -15.33
C ASP A 46 7.97 10.46 -14.30
N ARG A 47 7.43 10.58 -13.08
CA ARG A 47 8.19 11.11 -11.97
C ARG A 47 9.19 10.04 -11.59
N GLY A 48 10.48 10.37 -11.63
CA GLY A 48 11.57 9.44 -11.31
C GLY A 48 11.23 8.61 -10.08
N ARG A 49 10.93 7.33 -10.30
CA ARG A 49 10.71 6.37 -9.23
C ARG A 49 12.08 5.96 -8.71
N PRO A 50 12.29 5.81 -7.39
CA PRO A 50 13.47 5.11 -6.90
C PRO A 50 13.61 3.78 -7.66
N CYS A 51 14.78 3.54 -8.25
CA CYS A 51 15.04 2.29 -8.96
C CYS A 51 14.67 1.11 -8.05
N SER A 52 14.05 0.06 -8.60
CA SER A 52 13.85 -1.16 -7.83
C SER A 52 15.22 -1.67 -7.42
N THR A 53 15.39 -1.95 -6.13
CA THR A 53 16.60 -2.59 -5.60
C THR A 53 16.74 -4.03 -6.08
N VAL A 54 15.64 -4.64 -6.53
CA VAL A 54 15.59 -6.00 -7.06
C VAL A 54 15.66 -5.98 -8.57
N ASP A 55 16.55 -6.79 -9.14
CA ASP A 55 16.54 -7.11 -10.55
C ASP A 55 15.44 -8.14 -10.87
N ASN A 56 14.61 -7.84 -11.88
CA ASN A 56 13.49 -8.71 -12.26
C ASN A 56 13.98 -10.03 -12.86
N ASP A 57 15.15 -10.04 -13.50
CA ASP A 57 15.72 -11.26 -14.06
C ASP A 57 16.18 -12.21 -12.94
N GLU A 58 16.75 -11.66 -11.87
CA GLU A 58 17.12 -12.41 -10.67
C GLU A 58 15.87 -12.96 -9.95
N LEU A 59 14.85 -12.13 -9.74
CA LEU A 59 13.58 -12.57 -9.14
C LEU A 59 12.94 -13.71 -9.95
N ARG A 60 12.93 -13.58 -11.28
CA ARG A 60 12.39 -14.62 -12.16
C ARG A 60 13.16 -15.94 -12.03
N ALA A 61 14.50 -15.89 -12.01
CA ALA A 61 15.32 -17.09 -11.86
C ALA A 61 15.03 -17.83 -10.55
N VAL A 62 14.85 -17.10 -9.44
CA VAL A 62 14.52 -17.69 -8.13
C VAL A 62 13.12 -18.33 -8.15
N VAL A 63 12.13 -17.66 -8.74
CA VAL A 63 10.74 -18.18 -8.85
C VAL A 63 10.67 -19.41 -9.76
N GLU A 64 11.42 -19.43 -10.87
CA GLU A 64 11.45 -20.57 -11.80
C GLU A 64 12.15 -21.79 -11.19
N ALA A 65 13.16 -21.57 -10.35
CA ALA A 65 13.87 -22.65 -9.65
C ALA A 65 12.96 -23.40 -8.67
N ASP A 66 12.09 -22.69 -7.94
CA ASP A 66 11.04 -23.30 -7.12
C ASP A 66 9.78 -22.42 -7.04
N PRO A 67 8.75 -22.71 -7.85
CA PRO A 67 7.50 -21.95 -7.86
C PRO A 67 6.68 -22.05 -6.57
N ARG A 68 7.04 -22.93 -5.63
CA ARG A 68 6.34 -23.12 -4.35
C ARG A 68 6.94 -22.29 -3.22
N GLN A 69 7.94 -21.46 -3.51
CA GLN A 69 8.54 -20.58 -2.52
C GLN A 69 7.53 -19.59 -1.94
N THR A 70 7.63 -19.40 -0.63
CA THR A 70 6.91 -18.35 0.08
C THR A 70 7.56 -16.99 -0.18
N LEU A 71 6.80 -15.91 0.00
CA LEU A 71 7.32 -14.55 -0.11
C LEU A 71 8.56 -14.31 0.77
N GLY A 72 8.63 -14.97 1.93
CA GLY A 72 9.79 -14.85 2.81
C GLY A 72 11.04 -15.52 2.30
N GLN A 73 10.91 -16.69 1.69
CA GLN A 73 12.03 -17.37 1.04
C GLN A 73 12.55 -16.56 -0.16
N LEU A 74 11.65 -15.96 -0.94
CA LEU A 74 12.04 -15.05 -2.02
C LEU A 74 12.80 -13.83 -1.50
N ALA A 75 12.33 -13.23 -0.41
CA ALA A 75 13.00 -12.08 0.20
C ALA A 75 14.39 -12.44 0.74
N GLU A 76 14.54 -13.61 1.38
CA GLU A 76 15.82 -14.12 1.86
C GLU A 76 16.78 -14.42 0.71
N ALA A 77 16.31 -15.07 -0.35
CA ALA A 77 17.12 -15.38 -1.53
C ALA A 77 17.63 -14.11 -2.24
N LEU A 78 16.85 -13.02 -2.25
CA LEU A 78 17.16 -11.76 -2.92
C LEU A 78 17.77 -10.70 -1.98
N ASN A 79 18.16 -11.08 -0.75
CA ASN A 79 18.69 -10.16 0.27
C ASN A 79 17.82 -8.91 0.50
N LEU A 80 16.51 -9.06 0.40
CA LEU A 80 15.59 -7.96 0.64
C LEU A 80 15.36 -7.82 2.14
N ASP A 81 15.42 -6.58 2.63
CA ASP A 81 14.96 -6.27 3.98
C ASP A 81 13.54 -6.80 4.15
N LYS A 82 13.37 -7.74 5.09
CA LYS A 82 12.16 -8.51 5.27
C LYS A 82 10.96 -7.58 5.47
N TRP A 83 10.12 -7.47 4.44
CA TRP A 83 8.77 -6.90 4.55
C TRP A 83 7.81 -7.81 5.34
N ILE A 84 8.31 -8.87 5.96
CA ILE A 84 7.54 -9.81 6.75
C ILE A 84 7.41 -9.27 8.17
N PRO A 85 6.18 -8.93 8.62
CA PRO A 85 5.98 -8.51 9.99
C PRO A 85 6.28 -9.67 10.95
N HIS A 86 7.32 -9.49 11.76
CA HIS A 86 7.65 -10.25 12.97
C HIS A 86 8.25 -11.65 12.82
N GLU A 87 9.35 -11.77 12.06
CA GLU A 87 10.28 -12.86 12.33
C GLU A 87 11.00 -12.65 13.66
N LEU A 88 10.80 -13.58 14.60
CA LEU A 88 11.48 -13.56 15.89
C LEU A 88 12.94 -13.95 15.72
N ASN A 89 13.86 -13.16 16.27
CA ASN A 89 15.25 -13.60 16.41
C ASN A 89 15.38 -14.67 17.51
N ASP A 90 16.51 -15.38 17.55
CA ASP A 90 16.70 -16.49 18.51
C ASP A 90 16.62 -16.03 19.97
N TYR A 91 17.05 -14.80 20.26
CA TYR A 91 16.87 -14.20 21.59
C TYR A 91 15.38 -14.04 21.95
N GLN A 92 14.55 -13.51 21.05
CA GLN A 92 13.11 -13.35 21.27
C GLN A 92 12.39 -14.71 21.37
N LYS A 93 12.81 -15.71 20.58
CA LYS A 93 12.32 -17.10 20.69
C LYS A 93 12.65 -17.69 22.05
N ASN A 94 13.91 -17.62 22.48
CA ASN A 94 14.36 -18.10 23.79
C ASN A 94 13.64 -17.37 24.92
N ARG A 95 13.46 -16.06 24.81
CA ARG A 95 12.75 -15.26 25.81
C ARG A 95 11.30 -15.69 25.97
N ARG A 96 10.60 -15.93 24.85
CA ARG A 96 9.23 -16.47 24.88
C ARG A 96 9.20 -17.89 25.47
N PHE A 97 10.17 -18.74 25.13
CA PHE A 97 10.28 -20.10 25.68
C PHE A 97 10.46 -20.10 27.20
N GLU A 98 11.37 -19.28 27.74
CA GLU A 98 11.60 -19.15 29.19
C GLU A 98 10.33 -18.70 29.93
N ILE A 99 9.69 -17.63 29.42
CA ILE A 99 8.46 -17.08 30.02
C ILE A 99 7.34 -18.13 30.01
N CYS A 100 7.09 -18.77 28.87
CA CYS A 100 6.07 -19.82 28.76
C CYS A 100 6.36 -21.00 29.69
N SER A 101 7.61 -21.46 29.76
CA SER A 101 8.02 -22.58 30.63
C SER A 101 7.77 -22.25 32.11
N SER A 102 8.14 -21.03 32.53
CA SER A 102 7.90 -20.55 33.90
C SER A 102 6.40 -20.44 34.21
N LEU A 103 5.60 -19.88 33.30
CA LEU A 103 4.15 -19.73 33.48
C LEU A 103 3.43 -21.09 33.54
N ILE A 104 3.83 -22.07 32.72
CA ILE A 104 3.29 -23.42 32.75
C ILE A 104 3.61 -24.10 34.08
N LEU A 105 4.85 -24.02 34.56
CA LEU A 105 5.25 -24.61 35.83
C LEU A 105 4.50 -23.97 37.00
N ARG A 106 4.39 -22.64 37.01
CA ARG A 106 3.61 -21.90 38.00
C ARG A 106 2.15 -22.37 38.02
N ASN A 107 1.51 -22.49 36.85
CA ASN A 107 0.10 -22.87 36.75
C ASN A 107 -0.16 -24.33 37.18
N LYS A 108 0.82 -25.22 37.02
CA LYS A 108 0.74 -26.60 37.54
C LYS A 108 0.81 -26.66 39.06
N ASN A 109 1.63 -25.80 39.68
CA ASN A 109 1.85 -25.79 41.13
C ASN A 109 0.76 -25.02 41.89
N ASP A 110 0.31 -23.90 41.34
CA ASP A 110 -0.74 -23.04 41.89
C ASP A 110 -1.55 -22.46 40.73
N PRO A 111 -2.69 -23.07 40.37
CA PRO A 111 -3.56 -22.57 39.31
C PRO A 111 -3.91 -21.09 39.55
N PHE A 112 -3.58 -20.24 38.57
CA PHE A 112 -3.74 -18.79 38.73
C PHE A 112 -4.50 -18.12 37.59
N LEU A 113 -4.96 -18.89 36.59
CA LEU A 113 -5.67 -18.36 35.43
C LEU A 113 -6.96 -17.62 35.81
N ASP A 114 -7.62 -18.06 36.90
CA ASP A 114 -8.81 -17.44 37.48
C ASP A 114 -8.57 -16.05 38.09
N ARG A 115 -7.31 -15.72 38.39
CA ARG A 115 -6.86 -14.44 38.94
C ARG A 115 -6.31 -13.48 37.88
N ILE A 116 -6.23 -13.88 36.62
CA ILE A 116 -5.67 -13.04 35.55
C ILE A 116 -6.72 -12.05 35.04
N VAL A 117 -6.35 -10.76 35.02
CA VAL A 117 -7.05 -9.71 34.27
C VAL A 117 -6.18 -9.30 33.09
N THR A 118 -6.68 -9.43 31.86
CA THR A 118 -5.99 -8.99 30.65
C THR A 118 -6.67 -7.76 30.04
N CYS A 119 -5.91 -6.97 29.30
CA CYS A 119 -6.40 -5.82 28.55
C CYS A 119 -5.58 -5.70 27.26
N ASP A 120 -6.23 -5.31 26.17
CA ASP A 120 -5.59 -5.00 24.89
C ASP A 120 -6.44 -3.96 24.13
N GLU A 121 -5.82 -3.22 23.23
CA GLU A 121 -6.49 -2.23 22.40
C GLU A 121 -6.75 -2.79 21.00
N LYS A 122 -8.01 -2.68 20.55
CA LYS A 122 -8.39 -3.08 19.21
C LYS A 122 -9.15 -1.96 18.52
N TRP A 123 -8.68 -1.57 17.35
CA TRP A 123 -9.41 -0.67 16.48
C TRP A 123 -10.71 -1.32 16.00
N ILE A 124 -11.84 -0.68 16.32
CA ILE A 124 -13.17 -1.06 15.83
C ILE A 124 -13.55 -0.07 14.73
N LEU A 125 -13.63 -0.57 13.50
CA LEU A 125 -14.07 0.22 12.36
C LEU A 125 -15.61 0.30 12.35
N TYR A 126 -16.15 1.47 12.01
CA TYR A 126 -17.60 1.68 11.85
C TYR A 126 -18.19 0.78 10.75
N ASP A 127 -17.47 0.64 9.63
CA ASP A 127 -17.81 -0.30 8.56
C ASP A 127 -16.79 -1.44 8.53
N ASN A 128 -17.19 -2.60 9.05
CA ASN A 128 -16.38 -3.83 9.06
C ASN A 128 -16.92 -4.90 8.10
N ARG A 129 -17.50 -4.47 6.96
CA ARG A 129 -17.96 -5.40 5.92
C ARG A 129 -16.80 -6.20 5.36
N LYS A 130 -16.76 -7.48 5.70
CA LYS A 130 -15.86 -8.45 5.06
C LYS A 130 -16.41 -8.82 3.69
N ARG A 131 -15.54 -8.92 2.68
CA ARG A 131 -15.92 -9.56 1.41
C ARG A 131 -16.29 -11.02 1.71
N SER A 132 -17.53 -11.41 1.43
CA SER A 132 -17.90 -12.83 1.41
C SER A 132 -17.30 -13.47 0.18
N GLY A 133 -16.68 -14.64 0.31
CA GLY A 133 -16.35 -15.46 -0.86
C GLY A 133 -17.61 -15.75 -1.66
N GLN A 134 -17.55 -15.61 -2.98
CA GLN A 134 -18.64 -15.96 -3.89
C GLN A 134 -18.17 -17.14 -4.75
N TRP A 135 -18.99 -18.18 -4.84
CA TRP A 135 -18.81 -19.24 -5.82
C TRP A 135 -19.43 -18.78 -7.13
N LEU A 136 -18.62 -18.76 -8.20
CA LEU A 136 -18.95 -18.21 -9.51
C LEU A 136 -18.37 -19.14 -10.57
N ASP A 137 -19.01 -19.19 -11.73
CA ASP A 137 -18.43 -19.90 -12.87
C ASP A 137 -17.14 -19.22 -13.36
N ILE A 138 -16.31 -19.97 -14.07
CA ILE A 138 -15.10 -19.41 -14.70
C ILE A 138 -15.56 -18.30 -15.66
N ASN A 139 -15.15 -17.05 -15.39
CA ASN A 139 -15.57 -15.82 -16.07
C ASN A 139 -16.86 -15.14 -15.59
N GLU A 140 -17.58 -15.66 -14.59
CA GLU A 140 -18.70 -14.93 -13.99
C GLU A 140 -18.18 -13.87 -13.00
N ALA A 141 -18.65 -12.63 -13.15
CA ALA A 141 -18.20 -11.53 -12.32
C ALA A 141 -18.86 -11.58 -10.93
N PRO A 142 -18.09 -11.33 -9.85
CA PRO A 142 -18.65 -11.27 -8.51
C PRO A 142 -19.68 -10.15 -8.39
N LYS A 143 -20.82 -10.46 -7.78
CA LYS A 143 -21.88 -9.49 -7.51
C LYS A 143 -21.36 -8.44 -6.53
N SER A 144 -21.43 -7.17 -6.93
CA SER A 144 -21.13 -6.06 -6.03
C SER A 144 -22.31 -5.83 -5.08
N PHE A 145 -22.00 -5.79 -3.78
CA PHE A 145 -22.95 -5.28 -2.80
C PHE A 145 -22.73 -3.78 -2.70
N SER A 146 -23.71 -2.98 -3.12
CA SER A 146 -23.66 -1.51 -2.99
C SER A 146 -23.69 -1.11 -1.50
N LYS A 147 -22.99 -0.02 -1.18
CA LYS A 147 -23.08 0.60 0.15
C LYS A 147 -24.51 1.10 0.35
N THR A 148 -25.13 0.74 1.46
CA THR A 148 -26.28 1.47 1.97
C THR A 148 -25.74 2.75 2.58
N SER A 149 -26.00 3.90 1.95
CA SER A 149 -25.77 5.21 2.56
C SER A 149 -26.78 5.37 3.71
N THR A 150 -26.29 5.56 4.94
CA THR A 150 -27.08 6.04 6.08
C THR A 150 -26.67 7.47 6.36
#